data_AF-A0A962CIY8-F1
#
_entry.id   AF-A0A962CIY8-F1
#
_cell.length_a   1.000
_cell.length_b   1.000
_cell.length_c   1.000
_cell.angle_alpha   90.00
_cell.angle_beta   90.00
_cell.angle_gamma   90.00
#
_symmetry.space_group_name_H-M   'P 1'
#
loop_
_entity.id
_entity.type
_entity.pdbx_description
1 polymer ?
#
loop_
_entity_poly.entity_id
_entity_poly.type
_entity_poly.pdbx_seq_one_letter_code
_entity_poly.pdbx_strand_id
1 'polypeptide(L)'
;ATDNHRTVDGRPFGGGPGMLMTIGPLRDAIASVRSASAQSARVVYMSPQGARLTQEKVLEFARMDRLILVCGRYEGVDERVLENLVDEEVSIGDYVLSGG
;
A
#
# COMPACT_ATOMS: atom_id res chain seq x y z
N ALA A 1 -10.61 -3.68 11.12
CA ALA A 1 -12.04 -3.86 10.80
C ALA A 1 -12.80 -4.07 12.11
N THR A 2 -13.95 -3.41 12.26
CA THR A 2 -14.73 -3.38 13.52
C THR A 2 -16.06 -4.12 13.42
N ASP A 3 -16.46 -4.52 12.22
CA ASP A 3 -17.67 -5.30 11.97
C ASP A 3 -17.45 -6.80 12.24
N ASN A 4 -18.54 -7.56 12.38
CA ASN A 4 -18.52 -8.99 12.70
C ASN A 4 -17.84 -9.86 11.63
N HIS A 5 -17.83 -9.43 10.37
CA HIS A 5 -17.27 -10.17 9.24
C HIS A 5 -15.83 -9.76 8.93
N ARG A 6 -15.30 -8.76 9.65
CA ARG A 6 -13.96 -8.20 9.45
C ARG A 6 -13.76 -7.73 8.01
N THR A 7 -14.74 -6.99 7.47
CA THR A 7 -14.70 -6.48 6.10
C THR A 7 -13.50 -5.56 5.88
N VAL A 8 -12.82 -5.76 4.76
CA VAL A 8 -11.64 -4.98 4.35
C VAL A 8 -11.76 -4.37 2.97
N ASP A 9 -12.84 -4.64 2.25
CA ASP A 9 -13.11 -4.18 0.89
C ASP A 9 -14.41 -3.38 0.78
N GLY A 10 -14.48 -2.51 -0.23
CA GLY A 10 -15.62 -1.64 -0.51
C GLY A 10 -15.78 -1.40 -2.00
N ARG A 11 -16.99 -1.05 -2.44
CA ARG A 11 -17.26 -0.74 -3.85
C ARG A 11 -16.61 0.59 -4.24
N PRO A 12 -16.02 0.70 -5.45
CA PRO A 12 -15.51 1.96 -5.96
C PRO A 12 -16.64 2.96 -6.18
N PHE A 13 -16.37 4.23 -5.86
CA PHE A 13 -17.25 5.33 -6.29
C PHE A 13 -17.24 5.43 -7.82
N GLY A 14 -18.39 5.75 -8.42
CA GLY A 14 -18.57 5.72 -9.88
C GLY A 14 -18.98 4.35 -10.44
N GLY A 15 -18.95 3.29 -9.61
CA GLY A 15 -19.30 1.94 -10.04
C GLY A 15 -18.16 1.25 -10.82
N GLY A 16 -18.51 0.24 -11.62
CA GLY A 16 -17.55 -0.63 -12.30
C GLY A 16 -17.39 -1.99 -11.61
N PRO A 17 -16.67 -2.93 -12.25
CA PRO A 17 -16.35 -4.23 -11.65
C PRO A 17 -15.33 -4.07 -10.50
N GLY A 18 -15.23 -5.09 -9.66
CA GLY A 18 -14.21 -5.18 -8.63
C GLY A 18 -14.52 -4.42 -7.33
N MET A 19 -13.52 -4.38 -6.45
CA MET A 19 -13.58 -3.79 -5.11
C MET A 19 -12.27 -3.04 -4.83
N LEU A 20 -12.28 -2.10 -3.89
CA LEU A 20 -11.08 -1.44 -3.36
C LEU A 20 -10.90 -1.81 -1.90
N MET A 21 -9.66 -1.81 -1.41
CA MET A 21 -9.40 -1.87 0.02
C MET A 21 -10.00 -0.66 0.73
N THR A 22 -10.65 -0.91 1.85
CA THR A 22 -11.27 0.15 2.68
C THR A 22 -10.21 0.97 3.42
N ILE A 23 -10.42 2.28 3.45
CA ILE A 23 -9.48 3.25 4.05
C ILE A 23 -9.26 2.96 5.54
N GLY A 24 -10.33 2.70 6.31
CA GLY A 24 -10.25 2.58 7.78
C GLY A 24 -9.27 1.50 8.24
N PRO A 25 -9.52 0.22 7.93
CA PRO A 25 -8.60 -0.86 8.28
C PRO A 25 -7.17 -0.67 7.77
N LEU A 26 -7.00 -0.15 6.54
CA LEU A 26 -5.68 0.04 5.95
C LEU A 26 -4.90 1.16 6.65
N ARG A 27 -5.52 2.32 6.87
CA ARG A 27 -4.93 3.44 7.62
C ARG A 27 -4.54 3.00 9.03
N ASP A 28 -5.43 2.29 9.71
CA ASP A 28 -5.18 1.86 11.09
C ASP A 28 -4.02 0.84 11.14
N ALA A 29 -3.90 -0.04 10.14
CA ALA A 29 -2.77 -0.95 10.01
C ALA A 29 -1.44 -0.19 9.78
N ILE A 30 -1.41 0.76 8.84
CA ILE A 30 -0.22 1.59 8.58
C ILE A 30 0.19 2.35 9.85
N ALA A 31 -0.77 2.97 10.55
CA ALA A 31 -0.52 3.71 11.79
C ALA A 31 0.00 2.79 12.91
N SER A 32 -0.55 1.58 13.04
CA SER A 32 -0.08 0.58 13.99
C SER A 32 1.35 0.15 13.72
N VAL A 33 1.69 -0.12 12.44
CA VAL A 33 3.06 -0.47 12.09
C VAL A 33 3.97 0.72 12.35
N ARG A 34 3.61 1.93 11.92
CA ARG A 34 4.43 3.14 12.12
C ARG A 34 4.77 3.36 13.60
N SER A 35 3.78 3.23 14.49
CA SER A 35 3.95 3.42 15.94
C SER A 35 4.70 2.29 16.66
N ALA A 36 4.90 1.13 16.02
CA ALA A 36 5.65 0.00 16.61
C ALA A 36 7.16 0.28 16.81
N SER A 37 7.69 1.38 16.27
CA SER A 37 9.05 1.84 16.54
C SER A 37 9.11 3.36 16.43
N ALA A 38 9.96 3.98 17.23
CA ALA A 38 10.22 5.43 17.19
C ALA A 38 11.03 5.84 15.95
N GLN A 39 11.65 4.90 15.24
CA GLN A 39 12.34 5.16 13.99
C GLN A 39 11.34 5.52 12.89
N SER A 40 11.59 6.62 12.19
CA SER A 40 10.85 6.94 10.97
C SER A 40 11.01 5.82 9.96
N ALA A 41 9.93 5.53 9.23
CA ALA A 41 9.92 4.53 8.18
C ALA A 41 9.44 5.17 6.89
N ARG A 42 10.07 4.78 5.77
CA ARG A 42 9.58 5.07 4.43
C ARG A 42 8.44 4.11 4.10
N VAL A 43 7.27 4.65 3.73
CA VAL A 43 6.08 3.88 3.37
C VAL A 43 6.02 3.74 1.85
N VAL A 44 6.14 2.50 1.38
CA VAL A 44 6.18 2.15 -0.05
C VAL A 44 4.94 1.36 -0.41
N TYR A 45 4.19 1.79 -1.43
CA TYR A 45 3.07 1.03 -1.97
C TYR A 45 3.50 0.19 -3.17
N MET A 46 3.18 -1.10 -3.14
CA MET A 46 3.50 -2.04 -4.22
C MET A 46 2.39 -1.98 -5.27
N SER A 47 2.72 -1.47 -6.46
CA SER A 47 1.75 -1.02 -7.45
C SER A 47 2.32 -1.14 -8.86
N PRO A 48 1.57 -1.66 -9.86
CA PRO A 48 2.02 -1.66 -11.25
C PRO A 48 2.14 -0.23 -11.83
N GLN A 49 1.50 0.78 -11.22
CA GLN A 49 1.64 2.19 -11.59
C GLN A 49 2.93 2.82 -11.04
N GLY A 50 3.59 2.17 -10.07
CA GLY A 50 4.79 2.68 -9.42
C GLY A 50 6.04 2.66 -10.31
N ALA A 51 7.09 3.35 -9.84
CA ALA A 51 8.38 3.34 -10.52
C ALA A 51 8.95 1.91 -10.56
N ARG A 52 9.48 1.48 -11.71
CA ARG A 52 10.04 0.13 -11.85
C ARG A 52 11.22 -0.05 -10.90
N LEU A 53 11.17 -1.11 -10.11
CA LEU A 53 12.23 -1.50 -9.19
C LEU A 53 13.48 -1.86 -9.99
N THR A 54 14.56 -1.12 -9.75
CA THR A 54 15.87 -1.33 -10.35
C THR A 54 16.86 -1.79 -9.28
N GLN A 55 17.99 -2.34 -9.69
CA GLN A 55 19.05 -2.70 -8.76
C GLN A 55 19.55 -1.50 -7.93
N GLU A 56 19.57 -0.31 -8.53
CA GLU A 56 19.89 0.94 -7.83
C GLU A 56 18.88 1.25 -6.72
N LYS A 57 17.59 1.16 -7.02
CA LYS A 57 16.53 1.38 -6.03
C LYS A 57 16.56 0.36 -4.89
N VAL A 58 16.88 -0.90 -5.20
CA VAL A 58 17.10 -1.95 -4.18
C VAL A 58 18.25 -1.57 -3.24
N LEU A 59 19.35 -1.06 -3.77
CA LEU A 59 20.50 -0.61 -2.96
C LEU A 59 20.18 0.63 -2.14
N GLU A 60 19.31 1.52 -2.61
CA GLU A 60 18.77 2.65 -1.85
C GLU A 60 17.95 2.14 -0.66
N PHE A 61 16.98 1.26 -0.92
CA PHE A 61 16.13 0.64 0.11
C PHE A 61 16.93 -0.16 1.13
N ALA A 62 17.95 -0.90 0.72
CA ALA A 62 18.80 -1.69 1.62
C ALA A 62 19.62 -0.84 2.61
N ARG A 63 19.77 0.46 2.37
CA ARG A 63 20.44 1.41 3.28
C ARG A 63 19.46 2.11 4.24
N MET A 64 18.16 1.97 4.02
CA MET A 64 17.17 2.55 4.92
C MET A 64 17.05 1.70 6.19
N ASP A 65 17.03 2.35 7.34
CA ASP A 65 16.86 1.67 8.63
C ASP A 65 15.50 0.95 8.72
N ARG A 66 14.48 1.51 8.06
CA ARG A 66 13.11 1.04 8.19
C ARG A 66 12.25 1.34 6.96
N LEU A 67 11.60 0.29 6.48
CA LEU A 67 10.62 0.33 5.39
C LEU A 67 9.28 -0.24 5.87
N ILE A 68 8.18 0.36 5.41
CA ILE A 68 6.83 -0.19 5.53
C ILE A 68 6.35 -0.46 4.12
N LEU A 69 6.06 -1.72 3.80
CA LEU A 69 5.51 -2.11 2.52
C LEU A 69 3.99 -2.24 2.63
N VAL A 70 3.27 -1.51 1.78
CA VAL A 70 1.82 -1.60 1.66
C VAL A 70 1.50 -2.47 0.45
N CYS A 71 0.87 -3.62 0.71
CA CYS A 71 0.49 -4.59 -0.32
C CYS A 71 -0.99 -4.43 -0.66
N GLY A 72 -1.28 -3.95 -1.86
CA GLY A 72 -2.65 -3.80 -2.37
C GLY A 72 -3.32 -5.15 -2.67
N ARG A 73 -4.66 -5.16 -2.67
CA ARG A 73 -5.51 -6.27 -3.09
C ARG A 73 -6.70 -5.73 -3.88
N TYR A 74 -7.43 -6.64 -4.53
CA TYR A 74 -8.59 -6.29 -5.36
C TYR A 74 -8.17 -5.37 -6.52
N GLU A 75 -8.93 -4.32 -6.82
CA GLU A 75 -8.55 -3.30 -7.82
C GLU A 75 -7.55 -2.28 -7.25
N GLY A 76 -7.16 -2.41 -5.97
CA GLY A 76 -6.16 -1.56 -5.31
C GLY A 76 -6.70 -0.84 -4.09
N VAL A 77 -6.19 0.37 -3.88
CA VAL A 77 -6.41 1.20 -2.69
C VAL A 77 -7.00 2.55 -3.12
N ASP A 78 -7.75 3.20 -2.23
CA ASP A 78 -8.25 4.56 -2.45
C ASP A 78 -7.10 5.57 -2.60
N GLU A 79 -7.14 6.40 -3.65
CA GLU A 79 -6.10 7.38 -3.98
C GLU A 79 -5.71 8.29 -2.81
N ARG A 80 -6.68 8.65 -1.96
CA ARG A 80 -6.42 9.52 -0.80
C ARG A 80 -5.50 8.85 0.22
N VAL A 81 -5.48 7.51 0.28
CA VAL A 81 -4.50 6.80 1.12
C VAL A 81 -3.10 6.96 0.53
N LEU A 82 -2.95 6.90 -0.80
CA LEU A 82 -1.68 7.09 -1.47
C LEU A 82 -1.15 8.51 -1.20
N GLU A 83 -1.98 9.53 -1.45
CA GLU A 83 -1.61 10.94 -1.26
C GLU A 83 -1.21 11.31 0.18
N ASN A 84 -1.83 10.67 1.18
CA ASN A 84 -1.68 11.09 2.58
C ASN A 84 -0.80 10.17 3.43
N LEU A 85 -0.64 8.91 3.04
CA LEU A 85 0.01 7.88 3.88
C LEU A 85 1.16 7.15 3.20
N VAL A 86 1.33 7.28 1.88
CA VAL A 86 2.37 6.60 1.11
C VAL A 86 3.40 7.65 0.65
N ASP A 87 4.68 7.33 0.81
CA ASP A 87 5.76 8.21 0.40
C ASP A 87 6.17 7.96 -1.07
N GLU A 88 6.09 6.71 -1.54
CA GLU A 88 6.41 6.34 -2.93
C GLU A 88 5.71 5.04 -3.37
N GLU A 89 5.51 4.91 -4.69
CA GLU A 89 4.99 3.69 -5.33
C GLU A 89 6.08 2.97 -6.13
N VAL A 90 6.11 1.64 -6.04
CA VAL A 90 7.09 0.81 -6.74
C VAL A 90 6.44 -0.39 -7.44
N SER A 91 6.84 -0.62 -8.68
CA SER A 91 6.46 -1.80 -9.47
C SER A 91 7.63 -2.77 -9.59
N ILE A 92 7.38 -4.07 -9.45
CA ILE A 92 8.41 -5.11 -9.70
C ILE A 92 8.51 -5.52 -11.18
N GLY A 93 7.67 -4.96 -12.06
CA GLY A 93 7.76 -5.17 -13.50
C GLY A 93 6.46 -4.92 -14.25
N ASP A 94 6.51 -5.07 -15.57
CA ASP A 94 5.42 -4.73 -16.49
C ASP A 94 4.40 -5.88 -16.59
N TYR A 95 3.75 -6.20 -15.46
CA TYR A 95 2.73 -7.24 -15.35
C TYR A 95 1.80 -6.95 -14.16
N VAL A 96 0.62 -7.57 -14.18
CA VAL A 96 -0.39 -7.42 -13.12
C VAL A 96 -0.45 -8.69 -12.27
N LEU A 97 -0.49 -8.51 -10.95
CA LEU A 97 -0.63 -9.59 -9.96
C LEU A 97 -1.95 -9.43 -9.20
N SER A 98 -2.37 -10.50 -8.50
CA SER A 98 -3.59 -10.47 -7.65
C SER A 98 -3.42 -9.69 -6.34
N GLY A 99 -2.20 -9.24 -6.05
CA GLY A 99 -1.85 -8.40 -4.93
C GLY A 99 -0.40 -7.92 -5.04
N GLY A 100 -0.10 -6.86 -4.29
CA GLY A 100 1.26 -6.35 -4.09
C GLY A 100 2.05 -7.14 -3.05
#